data_AF-A0A968XR50-F1
#
_entry.id   AF-A0A968XR50-F1
#
_cell.length_a   1.000
_cell.length_b   1.000
_cell.length_c   1.000
_cell.angle_alpha   90.00
_cell.angle_beta   90.00
_cell.angle_gamma   90.00
#
_symmetry.space_group_name_H-M   'P 1'
#
loop_
_entity.id
_entity.type
_entity.pdbx_description
1 polymer ?
#
loop_
_entity_poly.entity_id
_entity_poly.type
_entity_poly.pdbx_seq_one_letter_code
_entity_poly.pdbx_strand_id
1 'polypeptide(L)'
;MINLAALRRELFASAIGPSCIVTFKPGAPAHDASLAYVTPKPTGTSEDALRITVDLHDVHFLRHDQAAVDDLVWSVLMWGGMRDLQLVRRIMRQPSLDSLRNAELCATREGFIRGKGNPTLAPEIVGRRYLLEKDFPGHIFEPLEAESLTLNQDPKVHRRDKDRLKAFDPPQVIFKQAWKAGKNRFEAVIVIPDNNGNGALCSDSYVSIRDLTESRDLSGGVWLILNSNFAPYWFTLTCGQFAGFIPKATETELRQLPALRFPNNELPAIAKAGYPAIDETVFELLGLNEAEQNLVEDIHQVVLPDAQRQGGDPPGYKGVSPRQLEAYADTFRKVLEATFGESQPIAITLFESSQGPRFLCNLWSIQWGANCQPGASVVNPSKHLIC
;
A
#
# COMPACT_ATOMS: atom_id res chain seq x y z
N MET A 1 -14.51 11.09 -16.70
CA MET A 1 -14.76 9.74 -16.17
C MET A 1 -14.99 9.86 -14.68
N ILE A 2 -16.01 9.18 -14.14
CA ILE A 2 -16.28 9.10 -12.71
C ILE A 2 -16.09 7.64 -12.31
N ASN A 3 -15.09 7.34 -11.48
CA ASN A 3 -14.79 6.00 -10.99
C ASN A 3 -15.51 5.75 -9.66
N LEU A 4 -16.50 4.86 -9.67
CA LEU A 4 -17.36 4.56 -8.52
C LEU A 4 -16.87 3.33 -7.73
N ALA A 5 -15.67 2.83 -8.01
CA ALA A 5 -15.18 1.61 -7.38
C ALA A 5 -15.01 1.75 -5.85
N ALA A 6 -14.71 2.94 -5.34
CA ALA A 6 -14.66 3.23 -3.90
C ALA A 6 -16.06 3.27 -3.24
N LEU A 7 -17.11 3.48 -4.03
CA LEU A 7 -18.52 3.53 -3.60
C LEU A 7 -19.28 2.22 -3.85
N ARG A 8 -18.57 1.16 -4.26
CA ARG A 8 -19.24 -0.05 -4.73
C ARG A 8 -20.06 -0.73 -3.64
N ARG A 9 -19.61 -0.68 -2.38
CA ARG A 9 -20.27 -1.42 -1.29
C ARG A 9 -21.52 -0.68 -0.79
N GLU A 10 -21.60 0.62 -1.06
CA GLU A 10 -22.63 1.54 -0.61
C GLU A 10 -23.75 1.62 -1.66
N LEU A 11 -23.35 1.85 -2.92
CA LEU A 11 -24.29 2.03 -4.03
C LEU A 11 -24.72 0.70 -4.66
N PHE A 12 -23.86 -0.32 -4.63
CA PHE A 12 -24.05 -1.57 -5.38
C PHE A 12 -23.73 -2.79 -4.52
N ALA A 13 -24.48 -3.01 -3.44
CA ALA A 13 -24.24 -4.09 -2.47
C ALA A 13 -24.06 -5.50 -3.08
N SER A 14 -24.64 -5.76 -4.26
CA SER A 14 -24.52 -7.03 -4.99
C SER A 14 -23.54 -7.01 -6.17
N ALA A 15 -22.88 -5.89 -6.46
CA ALA A 15 -21.93 -5.80 -7.56
C ALA A 15 -20.63 -6.53 -7.22
N ILE A 16 -20.24 -7.41 -8.15
CA ILE A 16 -19.00 -8.17 -8.06
C ILE A 16 -17.81 -7.30 -8.54
N GLY A 17 -18.02 -6.42 -9.51
CA GLY A 17 -16.95 -5.62 -10.14
C GLY A 17 -17.01 -4.11 -9.83
N PRO A 18 -15.91 -3.38 -10.09
CA PRO A 18 -15.91 -1.92 -10.06
C PRO A 18 -16.85 -1.34 -11.13
N SER A 19 -17.38 -0.14 -10.88
CA SER A 19 -18.27 0.57 -11.80
C SER A 19 -17.72 1.97 -12.12
N CYS A 20 -18.01 2.49 -13.31
CA CYS A 20 -17.64 3.85 -13.69
C CYS A 20 -18.67 4.48 -14.63
N ILE A 21 -18.70 5.81 -14.66
CA ILE A 21 -19.47 6.61 -15.61
C ILE A 21 -18.47 7.29 -16.55
N VAL A 22 -18.68 7.12 -17.85
CA VAL A 22 -17.84 7.78 -18.85
C VAL A 22 -18.71 8.62 -19.77
N THR A 23 -18.38 9.90 -19.85
CA THR A 23 -19.03 10.88 -20.72
C THR A 23 -18.09 11.19 -21.87
N PHE A 24 -18.58 11.02 -23.09
CA PHE A 24 -17.84 11.30 -24.31
C PHE A 24 -18.52 12.42 -25.09
N LYS A 25 -17.72 13.20 -25.82
CA LYS A 25 -18.19 14.14 -26.83
C LYS A 25 -17.69 13.67 -28.20
N PRO A 26 -18.51 13.72 -29.27
CA PRO A 26 -18.04 13.38 -30.61
C PRO A 26 -16.87 14.28 -31.06
N GLY A 27 -15.90 13.68 -31.75
CA GLY A 27 -14.73 14.38 -32.32
C GLY A 27 -13.42 14.04 -31.61
N ALA A 28 -12.29 14.32 -32.27
CA ALA A 28 -10.99 14.21 -31.65
C ALA A 28 -10.82 15.31 -30.57
N PRO A 29 -10.24 15.00 -29.41
CA PRO A 29 -9.93 16.02 -28.41
C PRO A 29 -8.90 17.00 -28.96
N ALA A 30 -8.99 18.27 -28.54
CA ALA A 30 -7.90 19.22 -28.74
C ALA A 30 -6.64 18.72 -28.01
N HIS A 31 -5.45 19.07 -28.49
CA HIS A 31 -4.17 18.60 -27.95
C HIS A 31 -3.96 18.97 -26.45
N ASP A 32 -4.58 20.06 -26.01
CA ASP A 32 -4.55 20.56 -24.63
C ASP A 32 -5.80 20.18 -23.82
N ALA A 33 -6.71 19.38 -24.40
CA ALA A 33 -7.93 18.97 -23.73
C ALA A 33 -7.60 18.19 -22.45
N SER A 34 -8.24 18.59 -21.36
CA SER A 34 -8.18 17.87 -20.09
C SER A 34 -9.30 16.85 -19.97
N LEU A 35 -8.97 15.71 -19.39
CA LEU A 35 -9.89 14.69 -18.93
C LEU A 35 -10.11 14.89 -17.43
N ALA A 36 -11.35 15.14 -17.03
CA ALA A 36 -11.74 15.08 -15.63
C ALA A 36 -11.86 13.61 -15.22
N TYR A 37 -11.01 13.17 -14.29
CA TYR A 37 -11.07 11.89 -13.62
C TYR A 37 -11.55 12.12 -12.19
N VAL A 38 -12.76 11.65 -11.88
CA VAL A 38 -13.43 11.90 -10.60
C VAL A 38 -13.50 10.60 -9.81
N THR A 39 -13.03 10.59 -8.57
CA THR A 39 -12.86 9.37 -7.75
C THR A 39 -13.59 9.49 -6.41
N PRO A 40 -14.92 9.72 -6.42
CA PRO A 40 -15.68 10.08 -5.22
C PRO A 40 -15.51 9.05 -4.11
N LYS A 41 -15.41 9.56 -2.87
CA LYS A 41 -15.25 8.75 -1.65
C LYS A 41 -16.54 8.67 -0.86
N PRO A 42 -16.76 7.56 -0.14
CA PRO A 42 -17.87 7.51 0.81
C PRO A 42 -17.67 8.60 1.89
N THR A 43 -18.78 9.20 2.31
CA THR A 43 -18.79 10.20 3.40
C THR A 43 -19.03 9.56 4.77
N GLY A 44 -19.29 8.25 4.81
CA GLY A 44 -19.52 7.51 6.05
C GLY A 44 -20.90 7.77 6.65
N THR A 45 -21.80 8.40 5.89
CA THR A 45 -23.16 8.74 6.32
C THR A 45 -24.19 7.83 5.65
N SER A 46 -25.41 7.80 6.19
CA SER A 46 -26.53 7.09 5.55
C SER A 46 -26.88 7.64 4.17
N GLU A 47 -26.42 8.85 3.83
CA GLU A 47 -26.64 9.48 2.53
C GLU A 47 -25.80 8.85 1.41
N ASP A 48 -24.72 8.12 1.73
CA ASP A 48 -23.89 7.41 0.74
C ASP A 48 -24.70 6.39 -0.08
N ALA A 49 -25.85 5.93 0.44
CA ALA A 49 -26.77 5.04 -0.26
C ALA A 49 -27.73 5.77 -1.24
N LEU A 50 -27.82 7.10 -1.14
CA LEU A 50 -28.82 7.92 -1.84
C LEU A 50 -28.20 8.94 -2.80
N ARG A 51 -26.98 9.41 -2.53
CA ARG A 51 -26.31 10.42 -3.34
C ARG A 51 -24.80 10.18 -3.44
N ILE A 52 -24.23 10.62 -4.55
CA ILE A 52 -22.78 10.69 -4.75
C ILE A 52 -22.37 12.14 -4.45
N THR A 53 -21.59 12.31 -3.38
CA THR A 53 -20.93 13.58 -3.08
C THR A 53 -19.58 13.60 -3.80
N VAL A 54 -19.26 14.74 -4.42
CA VAL A 54 -17.97 14.96 -5.08
C VAL A 54 -17.33 16.20 -4.46
N ASP A 55 -16.21 16.02 -3.78
CA ASP A 55 -15.38 17.11 -3.29
C ASP A 55 -14.31 17.49 -4.32
N LEU A 56 -13.70 18.67 -4.19
CA LEU A 56 -12.57 19.12 -5.01
C LEU A 56 -11.41 18.12 -4.98
N HIS A 57 -11.18 17.47 -3.84
CA HIS A 57 -10.13 16.46 -3.68
C HIS A 57 -10.41 15.17 -4.49
N ASP A 58 -11.66 14.92 -4.87
CA ASP A 58 -12.04 13.78 -5.70
C ASP A 58 -11.83 14.06 -7.20
N VAL A 59 -11.51 15.29 -7.60
CA VAL A 59 -11.43 15.70 -9.01
C VAL A 59 -9.98 15.88 -9.44
N HIS A 60 -9.57 15.06 -10.40
CA HIS A 60 -8.26 15.16 -11.03
C HIS A 60 -8.38 15.57 -12.49
N PHE A 61 -7.62 16.57 -12.90
CA PHE A 61 -7.52 16.99 -14.30
C PHE A 61 -6.26 16.41 -14.92
N LEU A 62 -6.44 15.49 -15.87
CA LEU A 62 -5.36 14.84 -16.59
C LEU A 62 -5.30 15.36 -18.02
N ARG A 63 -4.12 15.45 -18.62
CA ARG A 63 -4.03 15.66 -20.07
C ARG A 63 -4.45 14.38 -20.80
N HIS A 64 -5.17 14.52 -21.91
CA HIS A 64 -5.69 13.35 -22.63
C HIS A 64 -4.57 12.42 -23.13
N ASP A 65 -3.41 12.96 -23.49
CA ASP A 65 -2.25 12.22 -24.00
C ASP A 65 -1.60 11.39 -22.90
N GLN A 66 -1.48 11.95 -21.70
CA GLN A 66 -1.00 11.27 -20.49
C GLN A 66 -1.95 10.12 -20.11
N ALA A 67 -3.26 10.39 -20.07
CA ALA A 67 -4.26 9.40 -19.68
C ALA A 67 -4.35 8.20 -20.66
N ALA A 68 -3.95 8.40 -21.92
CA ALA A 68 -4.01 7.36 -22.95
C ALA A 68 -2.88 6.33 -22.88
N VAL A 69 -1.76 6.66 -22.22
CA VAL A 69 -0.55 5.81 -22.24
C VAL A 69 -0.06 5.41 -20.86
N ASP A 70 -0.49 6.10 -19.81
CA ASP A 70 -0.04 5.86 -18.44
C ASP A 70 -1.16 5.23 -17.61
N ASP A 71 -1.23 3.90 -17.60
CA ASP A 71 -2.24 3.16 -16.85
C ASP A 71 -2.17 3.40 -15.34
N LEU A 72 -1.01 3.82 -14.81
CA LEU A 72 -0.79 4.03 -13.39
C LEU A 72 -1.65 5.19 -12.85
N VAL A 73 -1.98 6.18 -13.71
CA VAL A 73 -2.81 7.32 -13.27
C VAL A 73 -4.17 6.87 -12.76
N TRP A 74 -4.73 5.79 -13.32
CA TRP A 74 -6.05 5.31 -12.96
C TRP A 74 -6.07 4.67 -11.57
N SER A 75 -5.07 3.85 -11.25
CA SER A 75 -4.99 3.15 -9.97
C SER A 75 -4.50 4.07 -8.86
N VAL A 76 -3.49 4.90 -9.12
CA VAL A 76 -2.92 5.78 -8.10
C VAL A 76 -3.90 6.87 -7.70
N LEU A 77 -4.47 7.61 -8.66
CA LEU A 77 -5.42 8.69 -8.36
C LEU A 77 -6.77 8.16 -7.87
N MET A 78 -7.01 6.86 -7.99
CA MET A 78 -8.15 6.25 -7.32
C MET A 78 -7.98 6.25 -5.80
N TRP A 79 -6.77 6.14 -5.24
CA TRP A 79 -6.60 6.01 -3.78
C TRP A 79 -5.73 7.09 -3.14
N GLY A 80 -4.85 7.71 -3.91
CA GLY A 80 -4.01 8.83 -3.49
C GLY A 80 -4.20 10.04 -4.40
N GLY A 81 -3.19 10.91 -4.43
CA GLY A 81 -3.19 12.11 -5.25
C GLY A 81 -2.01 12.20 -6.22
N MET A 82 -1.81 13.41 -6.76
CA MET A 82 -0.71 13.67 -7.69
C MET A 82 0.68 13.50 -7.04
N ARG A 83 0.79 13.74 -5.72
CA ARG A 83 2.04 13.51 -4.97
C ARG A 83 2.38 12.02 -4.91
N ASP A 84 1.38 11.17 -4.67
CA ASP A 84 1.54 9.72 -4.73
C ASP A 84 1.96 9.25 -6.13
N LEU A 85 1.34 9.80 -7.17
CA LEU A 85 1.70 9.47 -8.55
C LEU A 85 3.16 9.84 -8.88
N GLN A 86 3.64 10.97 -8.37
CA GLN A 86 5.04 11.36 -8.51
C GLN A 86 5.97 10.43 -7.73
N LEU A 87 5.62 10.09 -6.49
CA LEU A 87 6.40 9.18 -5.64
C LEU A 87 6.49 7.78 -6.24
N VAL A 88 5.36 7.18 -6.62
CA VAL A 88 5.32 5.86 -7.25
C VAL A 88 6.16 5.86 -8.52
N ARG A 89 6.02 6.86 -9.41
CA ARG A 89 6.86 6.96 -10.61
C ARG A 89 8.34 7.10 -10.30
N ARG A 90 8.72 7.82 -9.23
CA ARG A 90 10.11 7.94 -8.78
C ARG A 90 10.64 6.57 -8.36
N ILE A 91 9.89 5.82 -7.57
CA ILE A 91 10.28 4.50 -7.08
C ILE A 91 10.33 3.48 -8.23
N MET A 92 9.39 3.54 -9.19
CA MET A 92 9.39 2.67 -10.38
C MET A 92 10.61 2.85 -11.30
N ARG A 93 11.40 3.92 -11.14
CA ARG A 93 12.68 4.09 -11.87
C ARG A 93 13.80 3.23 -11.28
N GLN A 94 13.63 2.71 -10.07
CA GLN A 94 14.56 1.78 -9.46
C GLN A 94 14.38 0.38 -10.08
N PRO A 95 15.40 -0.48 -10.05
CA PRO A 95 15.26 -1.87 -10.47
C PRO A 95 14.12 -2.55 -9.70
N SER A 96 13.24 -3.25 -10.41
CA SER A 96 12.16 -4.05 -9.82
C SER A 96 12.55 -5.52 -9.71
N LEU A 97 11.79 -6.30 -8.94
CA LEU A 97 11.94 -7.77 -8.92
C LEU A 97 11.76 -8.37 -10.32
N ASP A 98 10.88 -7.82 -11.16
CA ASP A 98 10.73 -8.27 -12.55
C ASP A 98 12.01 -8.03 -13.36
N SER A 99 12.64 -6.86 -13.19
CA SER A 99 13.90 -6.55 -13.88
C SER A 99 15.02 -7.50 -13.46
N LEU A 100 15.13 -7.83 -12.17
CA LEU A 100 16.10 -8.82 -11.68
C LEU A 100 15.79 -10.23 -12.17
N ARG A 101 14.51 -10.60 -12.25
CA ARG A 101 14.12 -11.90 -12.80
C ARG A 101 14.49 -12.01 -14.28
N ASN A 102 14.28 -10.95 -15.06
CA ASN A 102 14.65 -10.93 -16.48
C ASN A 102 16.18 -10.96 -16.68
N ALA A 103 16.94 -10.51 -15.68
CA ALA A 103 18.40 -10.65 -15.61
C ALA A 103 18.87 -11.97 -14.96
N GLU A 104 17.97 -12.92 -14.67
CA GLU A 104 18.26 -14.21 -14.02
C GLU A 104 18.86 -14.10 -12.61
N LEU A 105 18.70 -12.95 -11.94
CA LEU A 105 19.17 -12.67 -10.57
C LEU A 105 18.11 -12.93 -9.50
N CYS A 106 16.88 -13.26 -9.90
CA CYS A 106 15.77 -13.57 -9.02
C CYS A 106 14.86 -14.60 -9.70
N ALA A 107 14.24 -15.49 -8.92
CA ALA A 107 13.17 -16.34 -9.42
C ALA A 107 11.94 -16.25 -8.51
N THR A 108 10.78 -15.97 -9.10
CA THR A 108 9.50 -15.91 -8.37
C THR A 108 8.55 -16.99 -8.85
N ARG A 109 7.71 -17.48 -7.93
CA ARG A 109 6.64 -18.40 -8.28
C ARG A 109 5.54 -18.43 -7.23
N GLU A 110 4.29 -18.31 -7.67
CA GLU A 110 3.14 -18.66 -6.85
C GLU A 110 3.19 -20.13 -6.38
N GLY A 111 2.72 -20.37 -5.16
CA GLY A 111 2.60 -21.70 -4.60
C GLY A 111 1.59 -22.58 -5.32
N PHE A 112 1.50 -23.85 -4.91
CA PHE A 112 0.71 -24.83 -5.64
C PHE A 112 -0.78 -24.76 -5.30
N ILE A 113 -1.60 -24.69 -6.34
CA ILE A 113 -3.01 -25.08 -6.29
C ILE A 113 -3.08 -26.60 -6.41
N ARG A 114 -3.67 -27.26 -5.40
CA ARG A 114 -3.94 -28.70 -5.46
C ARG A 114 -5.00 -29.00 -6.51
N GLY A 115 -4.69 -29.92 -7.42
CA GLY A 115 -5.57 -30.23 -8.54
C GLY A 115 -6.85 -30.92 -8.07
N LYS A 116 -8.01 -30.36 -8.44
CA LYS A 116 -9.31 -31.04 -8.35
C LYS A 116 -9.74 -31.47 -9.76
N GLY A 117 -10.41 -32.61 -9.89
CA GLY A 117 -10.88 -33.11 -11.19
C GLY A 117 -9.77 -33.84 -11.97
N ASN A 118 -9.16 -33.17 -12.94
CA ASN A 118 -8.12 -33.73 -13.82
C ASN A 118 -6.72 -33.16 -13.48
N PRO A 119 -6.08 -33.61 -12.39
CA PRO A 119 -4.82 -33.04 -11.91
C PRO A 119 -3.63 -33.44 -12.79
N THR A 120 -2.63 -32.57 -12.85
CA THR A 120 -1.32 -32.92 -13.40
C THR A 120 -0.45 -33.54 -12.31
N LEU A 121 0.33 -34.57 -12.65
CA LEU A 121 1.30 -35.19 -11.74
C LEU A 121 2.66 -34.48 -11.80
N ALA A 122 3.13 -34.04 -10.64
CA ALA A 122 4.46 -33.48 -10.41
C ALA A 122 5.19 -34.35 -9.35
N PRO A 123 5.79 -35.48 -9.75
CA PRO A 123 6.49 -36.36 -8.79
C PRO A 123 7.66 -35.66 -8.07
N GLU A 124 8.26 -34.65 -8.69
CA GLU A 124 9.41 -33.92 -8.17
C GLU A 124 9.13 -33.05 -6.93
N ILE A 125 7.86 -32.83 -6.57
CA ILE A 125 7.50 -32.13 -5.33
C ILE A 125 7.28 -33.08 -4.15
N VAL A 126 7.23 -34.40 -4.38
CA VAL A 126 7.04 -35.40 -3.33
C VAL A 126 8.32 -35.50 -2.49
N GLY A 127 8.17 -35.60 -1.17
CA GLY A 127 9.28 -35.62 -0.22
C GLY A 127 9.91 -34.25 0.09
N ARG A 128 9.42 -33.16 -0.52
CA ARG A 128 9.82 -31.80 -0.13
C ARG A 128 8.97 -31.27 1.03
N ARG A 129 9.56 -30.43 1.89
CA ARG A 129 8.87 -29.71 2.96
C ARG A 129 7.81 -28.76 2.39
N TYR A 130 6.61 -28.72 2.99
CA TYR A 130 5.47 -28.01 2.42
C TYR A 130 4.68 -27.19 3.45
N LEU A 131 4.62 -25.88 3.23
CA LEU A 131 3.76 -24.94 3.95
C LEU A 131 2.34 -25.02 3.38
N LEU A 132 1.52 -25.86 4.01
CA LEU A 132 0.10 -26.02 3.68
C LEU A 132 -0.80 -25.01 4.40
N GLU A 133 -0.41 -24.61 5.61
CA GLU A 133 -1.22 -23.77 6.48
C GLU A 133 -1.53 -22.40 5.89
N LYS A 134 -2.70 -21.86 6.24
CA LYS A 134 -3.13 -20.56 5.71
C LYS A 134 -2.31 -19.41 6.26
N ASP A 135 -1.73 -19.53 7.43
CA ASP A 135 -0.88 -18.51 8.05
C ASP A 135 0.49 -19.11 8.37
N PHE A 136 1.50 -18.26 8.55
CA PHE A 136 2.82 -18.72 8.96
C PHE A 136 2.76 -19.36 10.36
N PRO A 137 3.44 -20.50 10.57
CA PRO A 137 3.61 -21.05 11.91
C PRO A 137 4.60 -20.18 12.70
N GLY A 138 4.30 -19.91 13.97
CA GLY A 138 5.20 -19.15 14.85
C GLY A 138 5.05 -17.63 14.75
N HIS A 139 6.09 -16.91 15.16
CA HIS A 139 6.11 -15.45 15.12
C HIS A 139 6.61 -14.96 13.76
N ILE A 140 5.92 -13.97 13.18
CA ILE A 140 6.19 -13.43 11.82
C ILE A 140 7.63 -12.95 11.59
N PHE A 141 8.34 -12.56 12.65
CA PHE A 141 9.71 -12.06 12.56
C PHE A 141 10.77 -13.17 12.70
N GLU A 142 10.34 -14.40 13.00
CA GLU A 142 11.23 -15.54 13.05
C GLU A 142 11.37 -16.15 11.65
N PRO A 143 12.58 -16.62 11.28
CA PRO A 143 12.75 -17.39 10.07
C PRO A 143 11.89 -18.66 10.10
N LEU A 144 11.40 -19.07 8.93
CA LEU A 144 10.68 -20.32 8.76
C LEU A 144 11.66 -21.47 8.58
N GLU A 145 11.79 -22.31 9.61
CA GLU A 145 12.55 -23.55 9.54
C GLU A 145 11.84 -24.55 8.62
N ALA A 146 12.38 -24.81 7.42
CA ALA A 146 11.76 -25.73 6.48
C ALA A 146 11.59 -27.13 7.09
N GLU A 147 12.54 -27.55 7.93
CA GLU A 147 12.52 -28.85 8.63
C GLU A 147 11.28 -29.04 9.53
N SER A 148 10.71 -27.94 10.04
CA SER A 148 9.50 -27.97 10.88
C SER A 148 8.22 -28.27 10.09
N LEU A 149 8.24 -28.11 8.77
CA LEU A 149 7.08 -28.30 7.92
C LEU A 149 6.85 -29.79 7.58
N THR A 150 5.62 -30.14 7.27
CA THR A 150 5.29 -31.50 6.85
C THR A 150 5.89 -31.85 5.48
N LEU A 151 6.24 -33.12 5.27
CA LEU A 151 6.66 -33.62 3.96
C LEU A 151 5.46 -33.75 3.03
N ASN A 152 5.59 -33.24 1.81
CA ASN A 152 4.58 -33.42 0.79
C ASN A 152 4.55 -34.87 0.29
N GLN A 153 3.40 -35.52 0.39
CA GLN A 153 3.16 -36.86 -0.17
C GLN A 153 2.29 -36.83 -1.44
N ASP A 154 1.71 -35.68 -1.77
CA ASP A 154 0.77 -35.55 -2.89
C ASP A 154 1.48 -34.96 -4.13
N PRO A 155 1.60 -35.72 -5.24
CA PRO A 155 2.14 -35.22 -6.50
C PRO A 155 1.13 -34.41 -7.32
N LYS A 156 -0.15 -34.34 -6.93
CA LYS A 156 -1.20 -33.74 -7.75
C LYS A 156 -1.24 -32.21 -7.61
N VAL A 157 -1.17 -31.55 -8.76
CA VAL A 157 -1.23 -30.08 -8.88
C VAL A 157 -2.16 -29.68 -10.02
N HIS A 158 -2.74 -28.49 -9.95
CA HIS A 158 -3.58 -27.97 -11.03
C HIS A 158 -2.78 -27.76 -12.33
N ARG A 159 -1.55 -27.24 -12.21
CA ARG A 159 -0.63 -27.04 -13.34
C ARG A 159 0.78 -27.43 -12.93
N ARG A 160 1.45 -28.23 -13.76
CA ARG A 160 2.88 -28.50 -13.61
C ARG A 160 3.66 -27.47 -14.41
N ASP A 161 4.68 -26.91 -13.77
CA ASP A 161 5.61 -25.97 -14.39
C ASP A 161 6.97 -26.31 -13.80
N LYS A 162 7.71 -27.17 -14.48
CA LYS A 162 8.92 -27.82 -13.94
C LYS A 162 10.07 -26.81 -13.83
N ASP A 163 10.17 -25.90 -14.80
CA ASP A 163 11.31 -24.99 -14.93
C ASP A 163 11.33 -23.94 -13.82
N ARG A 164 10.14 -23.56 -13.32
CA ARG A 164 10.02 -22.58 -12.24
C ARG A 164 10.08 -23.18 -10.82
N LEU A 165 10.24 -24.49 -10.66
CA LEU A 165 10.35 -25.13 -9.34
C LEU A 165 11.56 -24.65 -8.55
N LYS A 166 12.61 -24.23 -9.26
CA LYS A 166 13.81 -23.65 -8.65
C LYS A 166 13.53 -22.41 -7.80
N ALA A 167 12.39 -21.73 -7.98
CA ALA A 167 11.99 -20.61 -7.14
C ALA A 167 11.73 -21.00 -5.67
N PHE A 168 11.58 -22.30 -5.37
CA PHE A 168 11.42 -22.82 -4.01
C PHE A 168 12.73 -23.28 -3.36
N ASP A 169 13.87 -23.15 -4.03
CA ASP A 169 15.14 -23.51 -3.42
C ASP A 169 15.77 -22.30 -2.73
N PRO A 170 16.69 -22.50 -1.78
CA PRO A 170 17.33 -21.40 -1.07
C PRO A 170 18.32 -20.62 -1.96
N PRO A 171 18.71 -19.39 -1.56
CA PRO A 171 18.10 -18.55 -0.51
C PRO A 171 16.68 -18.11 -0.87
N GLN A 172 15.73 -18.26 0.06
CA GLN A 172 14.30 -18.18 -0.22
C GLN A 172 13.57 -17.27 0.77
N VAL A 173 12.68 -16.44 0.24
CA VAL A 173 11.65 -15.71 0.99
C VAL A 173 10.27 -16.23 0.57
N ILE A 174 9.39 -16.48 1.53
CA ILE A 174 7.98 -16.78 1.26
C ILE A 174 7.14 -15.59 1.68
N PHE A 175 6.31 -15.10 0.76
CA PHE A 175 5.38 -13.99 0.92
C PHE A 175 3.94 -14.49 1.03
N LYS A 176 3.19 -14.04 2.03
CA LYS A 176 1.76 -14.28 2.17
C LYS A 176 1.00 -13.30 1.28
N GLN A 177 0.33 -13.81 0.23
CA GLN A 177 -0.37 -12.95 -0.74
C GLN A 177 -1.53 -12.17 -0.13
N ALA A 178 -2.19 -12.70 0.91
CA ALA A 178 -3.32 -12.04 1.54
C ALA A 178 -2.86 -11.06 2.61
N TRP A 179 -3.37 -9.83 2.54
CA TRP A 179 -3.14 -8.82 3.57
C TRP A 179 -3.91 -9.14 4.86
N LYS A 180 -3.26 -8.92 6.01
CA LYS A 180 -3.78 -9.28 7.33
C LYS A 180 -4.41 -8.06 7.99
N ALA A 181 -5.73 -7.94 7.90
CA ALA A 181 -6.47 -6.81 8.43
C ALA A 181 -6.17 -6.47 9.90
N GLY A 182 -6.09 -7.49 10.77
CA GLY A 182 -5.77 -7.28 12.19
C GLY A 182 -4.37 -6.70 12.46
N LYS A 183 -3.45 -6.77 11.49
CA LYS A 183 -2.10 -6.20 11.55
C LYS A 183 -1.89 -5.03 10.61
N ASN A 184 -2.88 -4.72 9.76
CA ASN A 184 -2.80 -3.73 8.69
C ASN A 184 -1.63 -3.97 7.71
N ARG A 185 -1.06 -5.19 7.65
CA ARG A 185 0.19 -5.49 6.93
C ARG A 185 0.13 -6.80 6.16
N PHE A 186 1.08 -6.93 5.25
CA PHE A 186 1.44 -8.22 4.69
C PHE A 186 2.46 -8.93 5.58
N GLU A 187 2.75 -10.19 5.24
CA GLU A 187 3.69 -11.01 5.98
C GLU A 187 4.64 -11.71 5.01
N ALA A 188 5.94 -11.70 5.32
CA ALA A 188 6.93 -12.48 4.62
C ALA A 188 7.97 -13.05 5.60
N VAL A 189 8.51 -14.23 5.28
CA VAL A 189 9.50 -14.93 6.11
C VAL A 189 10.67 -15.41 5.26
N ILE A 190 11.87 -15.34 5.83
CA ILE A 190 13.05 -16.00 5.26
C ILE A 190 12.98 -17.48 5.62
N VAL A 191 13.28 -18.35 4.65
CA VAL A 191 13.28 -19.80 4.86
C VAL A 191 14.69 -20.28 5.19
N ILE A 192 14.81 -20.97 6.32
CA ILE A 192 16.02 -21.74 6.64
C ILE A 192 15.88 -23.12 5.97
N PRO A 193 16.89 -23.56 5.18
CA PRO A 193 16.82 -24.82 4.44
C PRO A 193 16.62 -26.03 5.35
N ASP A 194 15.99 -27.08 4.81
CA ASP A 194 15.87 -28.37 5.46
C ASP A 194 17.22 -29.11 5.53
N ASN A 195 17.25 -30.25 6.21
CA ASN A 195 18.48 -31.06 6.35
C ASN A 195 19.08 -31.54 5.02
N ASN A 196 18.32 -31.51 3.93
CA ASN A 196 18.77 -31.86 2.58
C ASN A 196 19.18 -30.61 1.76
N GLY A 197 19.20 -29.43 2.38
CA GLY A 197 19.52 -28.15 1.73
C GLY A 197 18.40 -27.59 0.86
N ASN A 198 17.17 -28.10 0.98
CA ASN A 198 16.03 -27.61 0.20
C ASN A 198 15.28 -26.51 0.94
N GLY A 199 14.71 -25.58 0.17
CA GLY A 199 13.72 -24.64 0.68
C GLY A 199 12.33 -25.30 0.78
N ALA A 200 11.36 -24.52 1.21
CA ALA A 200 10.00 -24.97 1.42
C ALA A 200 9.12 -24.75 0.18
N LEU A 201 8.30 -25.73 -0.15
CA LEU A 201 7.15 -25.51 -1.03
C LEU A 201 6.06 -24.74 -0.25
N CYS A 202 5.16 -24.05 -0.94
CA CYS A 202 4.02 -23.38 -0.32
C CYS A 202 2.75 -23.48 -1.17
N SER A 203 1.58 -23.35 -0.53
CA SER A 203 0.29 -23.33 -1.22
C SER A 203 0.09 -22.03 -2.02
N ASP A 204 -0.91 -22.00 -2.89
CA ASP A 204 -1.35 -20.82 -3.67
C ASP A 204 -1.70 -19.58 -2.83
N SER A 205 -1.75 -19.73 -1.52
CA SER A 205 -1.83 -18.62 -0.57
C SER A 205 -0.56 -17.77 -0.49
N TYR A 206 0.54 -18.21 -1.10
CA TYR A 206 1.86 -17.63 -0.97
C TYR A 206 2.58 -17.52 -2.31
N VAL A 207 3.60 -16.67 -2.34
CA VAL A 207 4.59 -16.59 -3.41
C VAL A 207 5.97 -16.89 -2.84
N SER A 208 6.73 -17.72 -3.53
CA SER A 208 8.14 -17.95 -3.26
C SER A 208 9.01 -17.01 -4.09
N ILE A 209 10.04 -16.46 -3.46
CA ILE A 209 11.00 -15.55 -4.06
C ILE A 209 12.39 -16.11 -3.73
N ARG A 210 13.13 -16.52 -4.76
CA ARG A 210 14.50 -16.99 -4.63
C ARG A 210 15.46 -15.88 -5.03
N ASP A 211 16.41 -15.64 -4.15
CA ASP A 211 17.54 -14.77 -4.39
C ASP A 211 18.65 -15.53 -5.12
N LEU A 212 19.02 -15.08 -6.32
CA LEU A 212 20.13 -15.65 -7.09
C LEU A 212 21.33 -14.68 -7.16
N THR A 213 21.28 -13.58 -6.41
CA THR A 213 22.41 -12.64 -6.32
C THR A 213 23.54 -13.25 -5.50
N GLU A 214 24.78 -12.90 -5.85
CA GLU A 214 25.97 -13.39 -5.13
C GLU A 214 25.99 -12.93 -3.67
N SER A 215 25.56 -11.69 -3.41
CA SER A 215 25.58 -11.12 -2.06
C SER A 215 24.45 -11.65 -1.16
N ARG A 216 23.38 -12.19 -1.76
CA ARG A 216 22.18 -12.70 -1.07
C ARG A 216 21.39 -11.65 -0.28
N ASP A 217 21.68 -10.38 -0.51
CA ASP A 217 21.03 -9.25 0.19
C ASP A 217 19.65 -8.93 -0.38
N LEU A 218 19.30 -9.46 -1.56
CA LEU A 218 17.96 -9.25 -2.12
C LEU A 218 16.91 -9.91 -1.23
N SER A 219 17.19 -11.09 -0.66
CA SER A 219 16.28 -11.75 0.28
C SER A 219 15.97 -10.88 1.51
N GLY A 220 16.97 -10.16 2.05
CA GLY A 220 16.77 -9.26 3.19
C GLY A 220 16.00 -8.00 2.82
N GLY A 221 16.30 -7.39 1.67
CA GLY A 221 15.56 -6.24 1.17
C GLY A 221 14.10 -6.56 0.85
N VAL A 222 13.85 -7.73 0.26
CA VAL A 222 12.49 -8.25 -0.01
C VAL A 222 11.74 -8.54 1.29
N TRP A 223 12.39 -9.13 2.28
CA TRP A 223 11.77 -9.37 3.58
C TRP A 223 11.38 -8.06 4.27
N LEU A 224 12.25 -7.05 4.25
CA LEU A 224 11.98 -5.73 4.84
C LEU A 224 10.79 -5.05 4.16
N ILE A 225 10.82 -4.93 2.84
CA ILE A 225 9.77 -4.18 2.13
C ILE A 225 8.39 -4.81 2.32
N LEU A 226 8.30 -6.15 2.30
CA LEU A 226 7.03 -6.86 2.42
C LEU A 226 6.44 -6.84 3.83
N ASN A 227 7.26 -6.67 4.86
CA ASN A 227 6.79 -6.54 6.25
C ASN A 227 6.60 -5.06 6.69
N SER A 228 7.01 -4.09 5.87
CA SER A 228 6.85 -2.67 6.13
C SER A 228 5.44 -2.13 5.78
N ASN A 229 5.13 -0.91 6.24
CA ASN A 229 3.93 -0.16 5.85
C ASN A 229 3.96 0.31 4.38
N PHE A 230 5.14 0.29 3.75
CA PHE A 230 5.31 0.62 2.35
C PHE A 230 4.65 -0.41 1.42
N ALA A 231 4.66 -1.71 1.74
CA ALA A 231 4.02 -2.72 0.90
C ALA A 231 2.49 -2.50 0.77
N PRO A 232 1.73 -2.30 1.86
CA PRO A 232 0.32 -1.86 1.78
C PRO A 232 0.12 -0.59 0.96
N TYR A 233 0.96 0.44 1.13
CA TYR A 233 0.92 1.67 0.32
C TYR A 233 1.07 1.37 -1.18
N TRP A 234 2.14 0.65 -1.52
CA TRP A 234 2.48 0.31 -2.90
C TRP A 234 1.33 -0.47 -3.56
N PHE A 235 0.90 -1.57 -2.96
CA PHE A 235 -0.14 -2.41 -3.54
C PHE A 235 -1.50 -1.70 -3.60
N THR A 236 -1.81 -0.80 -2.67
CA THR A 236 -3.04 0.03 -2.76
C THR A 236 -3.05 0.89 -4.01
N LEU A 237 -1.90 1.46 -4.37
CA LEU A 237 -1.79 2.41 -5.47
C LEU A 237 -1.49 1.77 -6.82
N THR A 238 -0.83 0.61 -6.84
CA THR A 238 -0.40 -0.04 -8.08
C THR A 238 -1.19 -1.30 -8.44
N CYS A 239 -1.94 -1.89 -7.49
CA CYS A 239 -2.81 -3.03 -7.76
C CYS A 239 -4.29 -2.61 -7.77
N GLY A 240 -4.90 -2.67 -8.96
CA GLY A 240 -6.33 -2.35 -9.12
C GLY A 240 -7.28 -3.26 -8.34
N GLN A 241 -6.86 -4.47 -7.95
CA GLN A 241 -7.70 -5.41 -7.20
C GLN A 241 -7.57 -5.26 -5.68
N PHE A 242 -6.41 -4.83 -5.18
CA PHE A 242 -6.05 -4.94 -3.76
C PHE A 242 -6.99 -4.13 -2.86
N ALA A 243 -7.09 -2.83 -3.13
CA ALA A 243 -7.93 -1.95 -2.34
C ALA A 243 -9.42 -1.98 -2.78
N GLY A 244 -9.70 -2.35 -4.03
CA GLY A 244 -11.04 -2.31 -4.60
C GLY A 244 -11.86 -3.61 -4.49
N PHE A 245 -11.22 -4.78 -4.53
CA PHE A 245 -11.92 -6.05 -4.75
C PHE A 245 -11.51 -7.16 -3.77
N ILE A 246 -10.29 -7.68 -3.91
CA ILE A 246 -9.75 -8.77 -3.08
C ILE A 246 -8.43 -8.26 -2.50
N PRO A 247 -8.26 -8.22 -1.16
CA PRO A 247 -7.04 -7.75 -0.51
C PRO A 247 -5.91 -8.80 -0.61
N LYS A 248 -5.51 -9.11 -1.85
CA LYS A 248 -4.39 -9.95 -2.20
C LYS A 248 -3.48 -9.24 -3.18
N ALA A 249 -2.17 -9.38 -3.00
CA ALA A 249 -1.18 -9.00 -3.98
C ALA A 249 -0.75 -10.25 -4.77
N THR A 250 -0.94 -10.23 -6.08
CA THR A 250 -0.59 -11.35 -6.96
C THR A 250 0.91 -11.45 -7.20
N GLU A 251 1.40 -12.60 -7.68
CA GLU A 251 2.80 -12.74 -8.12
C GLU A 251 3.20 -11.69 -9.17
N THR A 252 2.27 -11.27 -10.03
CA THR A 252 2.54 -10.26 -11.06
C THR A 252 2.72 -8.87 -10.47
N GLU A 253 1.90 -8.50 -9.48
CA GLU A 253 2.02 -7.22 -8.78
C GLU A 253 3.26 -7.18 -7.88
N LEU A 254 3.53 -8.28 -7.17
CA LEU A 254 4.73 -8.44 -6.35
C LEU A 254 6.00 -8.15 -7.15
N ARG A 255 6.07 -8.64 -8.40
CA ARG A 255 7.23 -8.43 -9.28
C ARG A 255 7.50 -6.95 -9.61
N GLN A 256 6.53 -6.06 -9.41
CA GLN A 256 6.71 -4.63 -9.63
C GLN A 256 7.36 -3.91 -8.45
N LEU A 257 7.49 -4.56 -7.28
CA LEU A 257 8.16 -3.96 -6.13
C LEU A 257 9.62 -3.58 -6.46
N PRO A 258 10.12 -2.47 -5.90
CA PRO A 258 11.52 -2.12 -6.00
C PRO A 258 12.37 -3.21 -5.34
N ALA A 259 13.45 -3.60 -6.01
CA ALA A 259 14.36 -4.64 -5.58
C ALA A 259 15.42 -4.06 -4.62
N LEU A 260 15.00 -3.83 -3.37
CA LEU A 260 15.89 -3.40 -2.30
C LEU A 260 16.90 -4.51 -1.97
N ARG A 261 18.07 -4.09 -1.49
CA ARG A 261 19.11 -4.98 -0.98
C ARG A 261 19.41 -4.61 0.45
N PHE A 262 19.47 -5.62 1.31
CA PHE A 262 19.78 -5.44 2.72
C PHE A 262 20.46 -6.69 3.31
N PRO A 263 21.54 -6.54 4.10
CA PRO A 263 22.27 -7.67 4.66
C PRO A 263 21.42 -8.54 5.60
N ASN A 264 21.37 -9.85 5.32
CA ASN A 264 20.55 -10.78 6.11
C ASN A 264 20.98 -10.90 7.58
N ASN A 265 22.25 -10.65 7.89
CA ASN A 265 22.80 -10.72 9.24
C ASN A 265 22.30 -9.58 10.15
N GLU A 266 21.78 -8.49 9.57
CA GLU A 266 21.26 -7.34 10.33
C GLU A 266 19.76 -7.48 10.63
N LEU A 267 19.03 -8.31 9.88
CA LEU A 267 17.60 -8.52 10.04
C LEU A 267 17.16 -8.92 11.45
N PRO A 268 17.86 -9.81 12.19
CA PRO A 268 17.43 -10.19 13.54
C PRO A 268 17.36 -9.00 14.51
N ALA A 269 18.25 -8.02 14.37
CA ALA A 269 18.24 -6.82 15.20
C ALA A 269 17.02 -5.94 14.90
N ILE A 270 16.73 -5.73 13.61
CA ILE A 270 15.57 -4.96 13.13
C ILE A 270 14.26 -5.65 13.54
N ALA A 271 14.17 -6.96 13.29
CA ALA A 271 13.05 -7.82 13.68
C ALA A 271 12.73 -7.69 15.18
N LYS A 272 13.76 -7.68 16.03
CA LYS A 272 13.62 -7.52 17.49
C LYS A 272 13.12 -6.12 17.88
N ALA A 273 13.50 -5.08 17.13
CA ALA A 273 13.03 -3.72 17.35
C ALA A 273 11.58 -3.50 16.85
N GLY A 274 11.09 -4.38 15.97
CA GLY A 274 9.69 -4.43 15.54
C GLY A 274 9.36 -3.54 14.35
N TYR A 275 8.06 -3.33 14.09
CA TYR A 275 7.60 -2.63 12.88
C TYR A 275 8.17 -1.22 12.67
N PRO A 276 8.29 -0.35 13.70
CA PRO A 276 8.85 0.99 13.49
C PRO A 276 10.25 0.96 12.88
N ALA A 277 11.12 0.05 13.35
CA ALA A 277 12.47 -0.10 12.81
C ALA A 277 12.46 -0.66 11.39
N ILE A 278 11.54 -1.58 11.07
CA ILE A 278 11.36 -2.10 9.70
C ILE A 278 10.94 -0.96 8.76
N ASP A 279 9.97 -0.15 9.16
CA ASP A 279 9.45 0.96 8.35
C ASP A 279 10.53 2.02 8.12
N GLU A 280 11.22 2.46 9.18
CA GLU A 280 12.32 3.42 9.12
C GLU A 280 13.44 2.94 8.18
N THR A 281 13.86 1.68 8.31
CA THR A 281 14.88 1.09 7.42
C THR A 281 14.42 1.12 5.96
N VAL A 282 13.16 0.79 5.68
CA VAL A 282 12.62 0.82 4.31
C VAL A 282 12.54 2.25 3.77
N PHE A 283 12.17 3.22 4.61
CA PHE A 283 12.14 4.63 4.24
C PHE A 283 13.52 5.16 3.87
N GLU A 284 14.54 4.80 4.66
CA GLU A 284 15.93 5.14 4.37
C GLU A 284 16.40 4.51 3.05
N LEU A 285 16.15 3.21 2.85
CA LEU A 285 16.54 2.49 1.63
C LEU A 285 15.88 3.05 0.37
N LEU A 286 14.65 3.54 0.47
CA LEU A 286 13.91 4.18 -0.64
C LEU A 286 14.23 5.67 -0.80
N GLY A 287 14.97 6.25 0.15
CA GLY A 287 15.26 7.68 0.23
C GLY A 287 13.99 8.51 0.34
N LEU A 288 13.06 8.13 1.22
CA LEU A 288 11.82 8.88 1.45
C LEU A 288 12.08 10.04 2.39
N ASN A 289 11.68 11.25 1.99
CA ASN A 289 11.65 12.40 2.90
C ASN A 289 10.40 12.38 3.79
N GLU A 290 10.35 13.23 4.82
CA GLU A 290 9.23 13.32 5.78
C GLU A 290 7.86 13.45 5.09
N ALA A 291 7.74 14.27 4.04
CA ALA A 291 6.48 14.45 3.33
C ALA A 291 6.04 13.19 2.56
N GLU A 292 6.99 12.43 2.02
CA GLU A 292 6.73 11.15 1.34
C GLU A 292 6.42 10.03 2.35
N GLN A 293 7.07 10.03 3.51
CA GLN A 293 6.76 9.11 4.61
C GLN A 293 5.32 9.32 5.10
N ASN A 294 4.90 10.58 5.26
CA ASN A 294 3.51 10.91 5.61
C ASN A 294 2.50 10.38 4.59
N LEU A 295 2.80 10.40 3.28
CA LEU A 295 1.91 9.80 2.26
C LEU A 295 1.75 8.28 2.45
N VAL A 296 2.87 7.60 2.75
CA VAL A 296 2.86 6.15 3.02
C VAL A 296 2.02 5.84 4.25
N GLU A 297 2.22 6.61 5.32
CA GLU A 297 1.50 6.45 6.57
C GLU A 297 0.01 6.77 6.44
N ASP A 298 -0.37 7.83 5.73
CA ASP A 298 -1.77 8.21 5.52
C ASP A 298 -2.55 7.09 4.81
N ILE A 299 -1.99 6.52 3.75
CA ILE A 299 -2.65 5.42 3.04
C ILE A 299 -2.70 4.16 3.90
N HIS A 300 -1.62 3.86 4.61
CA HIS A 300 -1.57 2.70 5.49
C HIS A 300 -2.56 2.81 6.66
N GLN A 301 -2.62 3.95 7.35
CA GLN A 301 -3.37 4.12 8.60
C GLN A 301 -4.82 4.53 8.39
N VAL A 302 -5.14 5.21 7.29
CA VAL A 302 -6.47 5.77 7.05
C VAL A 302 -7.09 5.21 5.78
N VAL A 303 -6.51 5.46 4.61
CA VAL A 303 -7.18 5.18 3.32
C VAL A 303 -7.48 3.69 3.13
N LEU A 304 -6.49 2.82 3.34
CA LEU A 304 -6.67 1.39 3.13
C LEU A 304 -7.63 0.76 4.16
N PRO A 305 -7.51 1.02 5.49
CA PRO A 305 -8.50 0.58 6.45
C PRO A 305 -9.93 1.03 6.13
N ASP A 306 -10.11 2.29 5.74
CA ASP A 306 -11.41 2.84 5.34
C ASP A 306 -11.97 2.15 4.10
N ALA A 307 -11.13 1.92 3.08
CA ALA A 307 -11.49 1.19 1.87
C ALA A 307 -11.93 -0.26 2.16
N GLN A 308 -11.25 -0.93 3.10
CA GLN A 308 -11.53 -2.32 3.45
C GLN A 308 -12.73 -2.49 4.38
N ARG A 309 -13.16 -1.44 5.10
CA ARG A 309 -14.31 -1.44 6.04
C ARG A 309 -14.33 -2.65 6.97
N GLN A 310 -13.21 -2.94 7.61
CA GLN A 310 -13.07 -4.07 8.52
C GLN A 310 -13.62 -3.68 9.89
N GLY A 311 -14.92 -3.91 10.13
CA GLY A 311 -15.58 -3.93 11.44
C GLY A 311 -15.18 -2.84 12.46
N GLY A 312 -16.07 -1.87 12.66
CA GLY A 312 -15.86 -0.72 13.56
C GLY A 312 -15.94 0.60 12.78
N ASP A 313 -15.86 1.72 13.49
CA ASP A 313 -15.87 3.05 12.86
C ASP A 313 -14.57 3.25 12.07
N PRO A 314 -14.63 3.50 10.75
CA PRO A 314 -13.42 3.62 9.95
C PRO A 314 -12.57 4.81 10.42
N PRO A 315 -11.22 4.68 10.46
CA PRO A 315 -10.31 5.71 10.94
C PRO A 315 -10.60 7.12 10.42
N GLY A 316 -10.92 7.29 9.14
CA GLY A 316 -11.17 8.60 8.54
C GLY A 316 -12.43 9.31 9.06
N TYR A 317 -13.33 8.61 9.76
CA TYR A 317 -14.53 9.18 10.37
C TYR A 317 -14.39 9.43 11.87
N LYS A 318 -13.24 9.12 12.47
CA LYS A 318 -12.99 9.43 13.87
C LYS A 318 -12.66 10.91 14.03
N GLY A 319 -13.17 11.52 15.10
CA GLY A 319 -12.84 12.90 15.45
C GLY A 319 -11.33 13.07 15.64
N VAL A 320 -10.77 14.14 15.07
CA VAL A 320 -9.35 14.47 15.18
C VAL A 320 -9.09 15.07 16.57
N SER A 321 -8.06 14.59 17.27
CA SER A 321 -7.68 15.16 18.56
C SER A 321 -7.01 16.55 18.40
N PRO A 322 -7.09 17.44 19.41
CA PRO A 322 -6.44 18.74 19.36
C PRO A 322 -4.94 18.67 19.05
N ARG A 323 -4.23 17.68 19.60
CA ARG A 323 -2.80 17.45 19.31
C ARG A 323 -2.52 17.11 17.85
N GLN A 324 -3.40 16.34 17.21
CA GLN A 324 -3.26 16.02 15.78
C GLN A 324 -3.52 17.26 14.92
N LEU A 325 -4.47 18.12 15.31
CA LEU A 325 -4.70 19.40 14.64
C LEU A 325 -3.52 20.35 14.76
N GLU A 326 -2.92 20.44 15.95
CA GLU A 326 -1.69 21.22 16.18
C GLU A 326 -0.53 20.72 15.31
N ALA A 327 -0.29 19.41 15.29
CA ALA A 327 0.77 18.81 14.46
C ALA A 327 0.54 19.04 12.95
N TYR A 328 -0.71 18.91 12.50
CA TYR A 328 -1.08 19.21 11.12
C TYR A 328 -0.91 20.70 10.80
N ALA A 329 -1.27 21.61 11.72
CA ALA A 329 -1.06 23.04 11.55
C ALA A 329 0.42 23.40 11.45
N ASP A 330 1.26 22.85 12.31
CA ASP A 330 2.71 23.03 12.23
C ASP A 330 3.29 22.50 10.91
N THR A 331 2.83 21.34 10.45
CA THR A 331 3.25 20.77 9.16
C THR A 331 2.84 21.66 8.00
N PHE A 332 1.59 22.13 8.00
CA PHE A 332 1.08 23.04 6.98
C PHE A 332 1.82 24.38 6.97
N ARG A 333 2.17 24.92 8.15
CA ARG A 333 3.02 26.11 8.28
C ARG A 333 4.35 25.92 7.57
N LYS A 334 5.07 24.83 7.87
CA LYS A 334 6.37 24.51 7.25
C LYS A 334 6.29 24.45 5.72
N VAL A 335 5.21 23.88 5.18
CA VAL A 335 4.97 23.81 3.72
C VAL A 335 4.80 25.20 3.13
N LEU A 336 4.02 26.07 3.78
CA LEU A 336 3.84 27.45 3.33
C LEU A 336 5.15 28.25 3.44
N GLU A 337 5.90 28.11 4.53
CA GLU A 337 7.21 28.76 4.73
C GLU A 337 8.20 28.34 3.64
N ALA A 338 8.25 27.05 3.29
CA ALA A 338 9.10 26.55 2.21
C ALA A 338 8.67 27.08 0.82
N THR A 339 7.38 27.32 0.61
CA THR A 339 6.84 27.78 -0.68
C THR A 339 7.04 29.29 -0.88
N PHE A 340 6.81 30.08 0.18
CA PHE A 340 6.81 31.55 0.12
C PHE A 340 8.10 32.18 0.69
N GLY A 341 8.99 31.39 1.27
CA GLY A 341 10.29 31.78 1.82
C GLY A 341 10.25 32.27 3.27
N GLU A 342 11.36 32.15 3.99
CA GLU A 342 11.51 32.51 5.43
C GLU A 342 11.28 33.99 5.75
N SER A 343 11.20 34.85 4.73
CA SER A 343 11.07 36.30 4.88
C SER A 343 9.69 36.77 5.37
N GLN A 344 8.69 35.90 5.41
CA GLN A 344 7.35 36.25 5.90
C GLN A 344 6.93 35.33 7.05
N PRO A 345 6.70 35.86 8.26
CA PRO A 345 6.19 35.05 9.36
C PRO A 345 4.76 34.60 9.05
N ILE A 346 4.49 33.32 9.26
CA ILE A 346 3.19 32.68 9.06
C ILE A 346 2.64 32.27 10.44
N ALA A 347 1.42 32.72 10.75
CA ALA A 347 0.67 32.20 11.90
C ALA A 347 -0.56 31.44 11.43
N ILE A 348 -0.85 30.35 12.12
CA ILE A 348 -2.05 29.55 11.93
C ILE A 348 -2.83 29.56 13.23
N THR A 349 -4.09 29.99 13.19
CA THR A 349 -5.00 29.88 14.33
C THR A 349 -6.12 28.89 13.99
N LEU A 350 -6.25 27.89 14.86
CA LEU A 350 -7.28 26.86 14.82
C LEU A 350 -8.45 27.33 15.69
N PHE A 351 -9.64 27.46 15.11
CA PHE A 351 -10.87 27.78 15.85
C PHE A 351 -11.69 26.51 16.06
N GLU A 352 -11.87 26.13 17.32
CA GLU A 352 -12.72 24.99 17.71
C GLU A 352 -14.17 25.42 17.91
N SER A 353 -15.14 24.74 17.29
CA SER A 353 -16.56 25.00 17.58
C SER A 353 -16.91 24.58 19.02
N SER A 354 -17.58 25.46 19.77
CA SER A 354 -18.05 25.18 21.14
C SER A 354 -19.32 24.31 21.21
N GLN A 355 -19.92 23.94 20.07
CA GLN A 355 -21.19 23.23 20.00
C GLN A 355 -21.07 21.79 19.47
N GLY A 356 -20.44 20.91 20.25
CA GLY A 356 -20.47 19.45 20.03
C GLY A 356 -20.03 18.97 18.63
N PRO A 357 -20.15 17.67 18.33
CA PRO A 357 -19.55 17.07 17.13
C PRO A 357 -20.32 17.36 15.82
N ARG A 358 -21.15 18.42 15.77
CA ARG A 358 -22.01 18.71 14.61
C ARG A 358 -21.35 19.50 13.49
N PHE A 359 -20.17 20.08 13.73
CA PHE A 359 -19.38 20.71 12.67
C PHE A 359 -18.06 19.95 12.50
N LEU A 360 -17.91 19.33 11.33
CA LEU A 360 -16.68 18.63 10.88
C LEU A 360 -15.57 19.61 10.45
N CYS A 361 -15.82 20.91 10.54
CA CYS A 361 -14.91 21.96 10.10
C CYS A 361 -14.34 22.70 11.31
N ASN A 362 -13.03 22.54 11.53
CA ASN A 362 -12.24 23.52 12.26
C ASN A 362 -12.00 24.69 11.31
N LEU A 363 -12.28 25.91 11.75
CA LEU A 363 -11.95 27.09 10.95
C LEU A 363 -10.46 27.40 11.16
N TRP A 364 -9.75 27.69 10.08
CA TRP A 364 -8.33 28.04 10.10
C TRP A 364 -8.21 29.49 9.66
N SER A 365 -7.59 30.33 10.46
CA SER A 365 -7.03 31.58 9.93
C SER A 365 -5.55 31.39 9.66
N ILE A 366 -5.12 31.83 8.49
CA ILE A 366 -3.71 31.92 8.11
C ILE A 366 -3.41 33.41 7.98
N GLN A 367 -2.47 33.90 8.77
CA GLN A 367 -2.00 35.29 8.70
C GLN A 367 -0.57 35.32 8.17
N TRP A 368 -0.29 36.28 7.29
CA TRP A 368 1.04 36.50 6.73
C TRP A 368 1.44 37.98 6.83
N GLY A 369 2.73 38.26 7.04
CA GLY A 369 3.32 39.61 6.97
C GLY A 369 3.90 40.14 8.29
N ALA A 370 4.55 41.31 8.22
CA ALA A 370 5.47 41.83 9.25
C ALA A 370 4.91 42.00 10.68
N ASN A 371 3.59 41.96 10.87
CA ASN A 371 2.93 42.10 12.18
C ASN A 371 2.43 40.76 12.75
N CYS A 372 2.86 39.63 12.18
CA CYS A 372 2.42 38.30 12.57
C CYS A 372 3.39 37.68 13.60
N GLN A 373 2.88 37.16 14.72
CA GLN A 373 3.69 36.32 15.61
C GLN A 373 3.72 34.89 15.06
N PRO A 374 4.88 34.34 14.66
CA PRO A 374 4.97 33.01 14.09
C PRO A 374 4.56 31.94 15.13
N GLY A 375 3.75 30.98 14.69
CA GLY A 375 3.28 29.90 15.56
C GLY A 375 1.93 29.31 15.14
N ALA A 376 1.60 28.15 15.72
CA ALA A 376 0.27 27.56 15.64
C ALA A 376 -0.41 27.70 17.02
N SER A 377 -1.68 28.12 17.05
CA SER A 377 -2.44 28.23 18.29
C SER A 377 -3.88 27.75 18.13
N VAL A 378 -4.43 27.14 19.18
CA VAL A 378 -5.83 26.70 19.25
C VAL A 378 -6.62 27.69 20.09
N VAL A 379 -7.69 28.26 19.53
CA VAL A 379 -8.54 29.26 20.18
C VAL A 379 -9.99 28.78 20.19
N ASN A 380 -10.60 28.78 21.38
CA ASN A 380 -12.02 28.54 21.51
C ASN A 380 -12.79 29.88 21.34
N PRO A 381 -13.59 30.05 20.27
CA PRO A 381 -14.28 31.29 19.96
C PRO A 381 -15.32 31.68 21.02
N SER A 382 -15.75 30.75 21.88
CA SER A 382 -16.69 31.05 22.97
C SER A 382 -16.13 31.99 24.06
N LYS A 383 -14.83 32.32 24.04
CA LYS A 383 -14.24 33.35 24.92
C LYS A 383 -13.99 34.71 24.25
N HIS A 384 -14.16 34.84 22.93
CA HIS A 384 -13.75 36.04 22.20
C HIS A 384 -14.75 36.60 21.18
N LEU A 385 -15.97 36.05 21.08
CA LEU A 385 -17.07 36.74 20.38
C LEU A 385 -17.80 37.70 21.33
N ILE A 386 -17.15 38.83 21.61
CA ILE A 386 -17.86 40.10 21.82
C ILE A 386 -17.35 41.04 20.73
N CYS A 387 -18.15 41.20 19.68
CA CYS A 387 -18.39 42.43 18.93
C CYS A 387 -19.66 42.22 18.11
#